data_AF-A0A562FNQ1-F1
#
_entry.id   AF-A0A562FNQ1-F1
#
_cell.length_a   1.000
_cell.length_b   1.000
_cell.length_c   1.000
_cell.angle_alpha   90.00
_cell.angle_beta   90.00
_cell.angle_gamma   90.00
#
_symmetry.space_group_name_H-M   'P 1'
#
loop_
_entity.id
_entity.type
_entity.pdbx_description
1 polymer ?
#
loop_
_entity_poly.entity_id
_entity_poly.type
_entity_poly.pdbx_seq_one_letter_code
_entity_poly.pdbx_strand_id
1 'polypeptide(L)'
;MTNPDQVAPETKSGSADLAALADGFDEFMATFAAFREENDKRLREVEQRKSADVLTVEKVDRISEALDRQKRALDEIALKRARPALGRDGDSIVDLEHKEAFERYVRSGEEQKLRAIETKDMSYGSNADGGYLVPQNVEAEIGRRLAEISPIRSIASVQQVSGPVLRKPFTVTGPVANWAAETASRTKTDSPVLDQLQFPTAELYAMPAATPSLLEDAVVDLDQWIVSEVETAFAEKEGAAFINGTGSNQPKGFLAYDQEADASRSWGEIGYVDTGVDIAFPTTSPSDKLLDLIYSLKAGYRQNAHWVMNRKT
;
A
#
# COMPACT_ATOMS: atom_id res chain seq x y z
N MET A 1 19.58 -32.10 -25.95
CA MET A 1 20.34 -30.96 -26.52
C MET A 1 19.55 -29.71 -26.19
N THR A 2 19.89 -29.06 -25.09
CA THR A 2 19.21 -27.86 -24.58
C THR A 2 20.28 -26.95 -24.00
N ASN A 3 20.24 -25.70 -24.43
CA ASN A 3 21.30 -24.69 -24.43
C ASN A 3 21.57 -24.14 -23.01
N PRO A 4 22.84 -24.03 -22.54
CA PRO A 4 23.13 -23.64 -21.14
C PRO A 4 23.28 -22.13 -20.86
N ASP A 5 23.06 -21.22 -21.81
CA ASP A 5 23.35 -19.78 -21.61
C ASP A 5 22.10 -18.86 -21.61
N GLN A 6 21.22 -18.98 -20.61
CA GLN A 6 20.27 -17.92 -20.29
C GLN A 6 20.52 -17.37 -18.89
N VAL A 7 21.50 -16.46 -18.81
CA VAL A 7 21.67 -15.55 -17.68
C VAL A 7 20.52 -14.54 -17.71
N ALA A 8 19.80 -14.41 -16.59
CA ALA A 8 18.74 -13.42 -16.41
C ALA A 8 19.29 -11.99 -16.68
N PRO A 9 18.51 -11.09 -17.31
CA PRO A 9 19.00 -9.75 -17.60
C PRO A 9 19.17 -8.97 -16.29
N GLU A 10 20.41 -8.79 -15.85
CA GLU A 10 20.77 -7.81 -14.82
C GLU A 10 20.31 -6.42 -15.29
N THR A 11 19.42 -5.78 -14.54
CA THR A 11 19.00 -4.39 -14.77
C THR A 11 20.12 -3.42 -14.38
N LYS A 12 21.18 -3.36 -15.19
CA LYS A 12 22.22 -2.32 -15.13
C LYS A 12 21.75 -0.96 -15.68
N SER A 13 20.52 -0.87 -16.20
CA SER A 13 20.04 0.31 -16.95
C SER A 13 20.07 1.61 -16.16
N GLY A 14 19.74 1.62 -14.87
CA GLY A 14 19.76 2.85 -14.06
C GLY A 14 21.16 3.47 -13.90
N SER A 15 22.17 2.62 -13.72
CA SER A 15 23.58 3.05 -13.65
C SER A 15 24.19 3.38 -15.01
N ALA A 16 23.78 2.64 -16.04
CA ALA A 16 24.25 2.83 -17.42
C ALA A 16 23.71 4.14 -18.02
N ASP A 17 22.46 4.52 -17.71
CA ASP A 17 21.85 5.76 -18.19
C ASP A 17 22.49 7.01 -17.53
N LEU A 18 22.92 6.90 -16.27
CA LEU A 18 23.66 7.98 -15.58
C LEU A 18 25.09 8.14 -16.10
N ALA A 19 25.78 7.03 -16.36
CA ALA A 19 27.10 7.05 -16.99
C ALA A 19 27.03 7.64 -18.41
N ALA A 20 26.05 7.21 -19.21
CA ALA A 20 25.83 7.74 -20.56
C ALA A 20 25.50 9.24 -20.57
N LEU A 21 24.79 9.75 -19.55
CA LEU A 21 24.50 11.17 -19.41
C LEU A 21 25.75 11.98 -19.01
N ALA A 22 26.57 11.45 -18.11
CA ALA A 22 27.82 12.09 -17.71
C ALA A 22 28.79 12.16 -18.89
N ASP A 23 28.96 11.06 -19.61
CA ASP A 23 29.81 10.99 -20.81
C ASP A 23 29.32 11.96 -21.90
N GLY A 24 28.01 12.05 -22.12
CA GLY A 24 27.41 12.99 -23.08
C GLY A 24 27.56 14.47 -22.68
N PHE A 25 27.59 14.76 -21.38
CA PHE A 25 27.83 16.11 -20.87
C PHE A 25 29.29 16.54 -21.01
N ASP A 26 30.23 15.62 -20.77
CA ASP A 26 31.66 15.86 -20.97
C ASP A 26 31.97 16.09 -22.46
N GLU A 27 31.34 15.33 -23.36
CA GLU A 27 31.45 15.54 -24.81
C GLU A 27 30.91 16.92 -25.24
N PHE A 28 29.77 17.34 -24.68
CA PHE A 28 29.19 18.67 -24.93
C PHE A 28 30.10 19.81 -24.42
N MET A 29 30.71 19.64 -23.25
CA MET A 29 31.62 20.65 -22.69
C MET A 29 32.90 20.77 -23.53
N ALA A 30 33.40 19.66 -24.08
CA ALA A 30 34.55 19.66 -24.99
C ALA A 30 34.24 20.36 -26.32
N THR A 31 33.09 20.09 -26.94
CA THR A 31 32.67 20.75 -28.19
C THR A 31 32.40 22.24 -27.98
N PHE A 32 31.85 22.62 -26.83
CA PHE A 32 31.65 24.03 -26.47
C PHE A 32 32.95 24.79 -26.24
N ALA A 33 33.95 24.16 -25.63
CA ALA A 33 35.28 24.74 -25.48
C ALA A 33 35.94 25.00 -26.84
N ALA A 34 35.85 24.03 -27.76
CA ALA A 34 36.34 24.18 -29.14
C ALA A 34 35.59 25.27 -29.91
N PHE A 35 34.28 25.42 -29.68
CA PHE A 35 33.48 26.52 -30.26
C PHE A 35 33.99 27.89 -29.80
N ARG A 36 34.24 28.06 -28.49
CA ARG A 36 34.77 29.33 -27.95
C ARG A 36 36.12 29.68 -28.56
N GLU A 37 37.04 28.73 -28.61
CA GLU A 37 38.40 28.96 -29.13
C GLU A 37 38.37 29.43 -30.60
N GLU A 38 37.58 28.75 -31.45
CA GLU A 38 37.45 29.11 -32.86
C GLU A 38 36.66 30.41 -33.08
N ASN A 39 35.66 30.70 -32.24
CA ASN A 39 34.92 31.95 -32.31
C ASN A 39 35.80 33.14 -31.89
N ASP A 40 36.62 33.00 -30.85
CA ASP A 40 37.59 34.01 -30.44
C ASP A 40 38.66 34.25 -31.51
N LYS A 41 39.04 33.20 -32.25
CA LYS A 41 39.95 33.32 -33.40
C LYS A 41 39.28 34.06 -34.56
N ARG A 42 38.03 33.71 -34.88
CA ARG A 42 37.22 34.42 -35.87
C ARG A 42 37.07 35.90 -35.52
N LEU A 43 36.82 36.23 -34.25
CA LEU A 43 36.67 37.62 -33.78
C LEU A 43 37.96 38.41 -33.98
N ARG A 44 39.11 37.82 -33.63
CA ARG A 44 40.44 38.42 -33.85
C ARG A 44 40.75 38.64 -35.33
N GLU A 45 40.36 37.73 -36.21
CA GLU A 45 40.51 37.89 -37.66
C GLU A 45 39.69 39.06 -38.19
N VAL A 46 38.44 39.20 -37.73
CA VAL A 46 37.56 40.32 -38.09
C VAL A 46 38.12 41.65 -37.58
N GLU A 47 38.64 41.70 -36.35
CA GLU A 47 39.21 42.92 -35.77
C GLU A 47 40.50 43.36 -36.47
N GLN A 48 41.38 42.42 -36.84
CA GLN A 48 42.68 42.73 -37.46
C GLN A 48 42.60 42.97 -38.96
N ARG A 49 41.73 42.24 -39.68
CA ARG A 49 41.70 42.22 -41.15
C ARG A 49 40.42 42.79 -41.75
N LYS A 50 39.45 43.22 -40.93
CA LYS A 50 38.09 43.64 -41.34
C LYS A 50 37.25 42.56 -42.05
N SER A 51 37.76 41.34 -42.20
CA SER A 51 37.04 40.16 -42.69
C SER A 51 37.59 38.88 -42.08
N ALA A 52 36.71 37.94 -41.72
CA ALA A 52 37.09 36.60 -41.26
C ALA A 52 37.53 35.72 -42.44
N ASP A 53 38.41 34.75 -42.19
CA ASP A 53 38.72 33.71 -43.18
C ASP A 53 37.50 32.81 -43.40
N VAL A 54 37.21 32.48 -44.66
CA VAL A 54 36.08 31.62 -45.07
C VAL A 54 36.18 30.25 -44.38
N LEU A 55 37.39 29.70 -44.25
CA LEU A 55 37.60 28.41 -43.58
C LEU A 55 37.32 28.46 -42.07
N THR A 56 37.62 29.59 -41.42
CA THR A 56 37.34 29.78 -39.98
C THR A 56 35.83 29.94 -39.76
N VAL A 57 35.12 30.64 -40.65
CA VAL A 57 33.66 30.78 -40.61
C VAL A 57 32.98 29.41 -40.77
N GLU A 58 33.34 28.65 -41.82
CA GLU A 58 32.78 27.31 -42.05
C GLU A 58 33.04 26.34 -40.89
N LYS A 59 34.20 26.47 -40.23
CA LYS A 59 34.55 25.63 -39.07
C LYS A 59 33.70 25.98 -37.84
N VAL A 60 33.50 27.26 -37.55
CA VAL A 60 32.63 27.73 -36.46
C VAL A 60 31.19 27.29 -36.69
N ASP A 61 30.69 27.42 -37.92
CA ASP A 61 29.32 27.01 -38.27
C ASP A 61 29.11 25.49 -38.10
N ARG A 62 30.09 24.67 -38.54
CA ARG A 62 30.04 23.21 -38.34
C ARG A 62 30.02 22.80 -36.86
N ILE A 63 30.80 23.48 -36.02
CA ILE A 63 30.82 23.22 -34.57
C ILE A 63 29.51 23.66 -33.93
N SER A 64 28.92 24.77 -34.38
CA SER A 64 27.60 25.24 -33.93
C SER A 64 26.51 24.20 -34.22
N GLU A 65 26.49 23.63 -35.44
CA GLU A 65 25.54 22.58 -35.79
C GLU A 65 25.72 21.30 -34.98
N ALA A 66 26.97 20.94 -34.64
CA ALA A 66 27.25 19.80 -33.77
C ALA A 66 26.75 20.04 -32.34
N LEU A 67 26.95 21.24 -31.80
CA LEU A 67 26.48 21.63 -30.49
C LEU A 67 24.94 21.62 -30.39
N ASP A 68 24.25 22.09 -31.43
CA ASP A 68 22.79 22.06 -31.51
C ASP A 68 22.23 20.63 -31.54
N ARG A 69 22.92 19.70 -32.22
CA ARG A 69 22.54 18.27 -32.21
C ARG A 69 22.73 17.65 -30.83
N GLN A 70 23.86 17.90 -30.17
CA GLN A 70 24.14 17.37 -28.83
C GLN A 70 23.18 17.94 -27.78
N LYS A 71 22.87 19.23 -27.84
CA LYS A 71 21.88 19.87 -26.97
C LYS A 71 20.50 19.21 -27.09
N ARG A 72 20.02 18.97 -28.32
CA ARG A 72 18.74 18.28 -28.55
C ARG A 72 18.71 16.88 -27.96
N ALA A 73 19.81 16.13 -28.06
CA ALA A 73 19.90 14.80 -27.47
C ALA A 73 19.86 14.83 -25.93
N LEU A 74 20.57 15.78 -25.31
CA LEU A 74 20.53 15.98 -23.85
C LEU A 74 19.13 16.43 -23.37
N ASP A 75 18.49 17.34 -24.10
CA ASP A 75 17.13 17.79 -23.81
C ASP A 75 16.12 16.63 -23.91
N GLU A 76 16.28 15.73 -24.90
CA GLU A 76 15.44 14.54 -25.04
C GLU A 76 15.61 13.55 -23.88
N ILE A 77 16.85 13.31 -23.44
CA ILE A 77 17.15 12.44 -22.29
C ILE A 77 16.60 13.04 -21.00
N ALA A 78 16.80 14.35 -20.78
CA ALA A 78 16.27 15.06 -19.63
C ALA A 78 14.72 15.05 -19.62
N LEU A 79 14.09 15.24 -20.78
CA LEU A 79 12.63 15.24 -20.91
C LEU A 79 12.04 13.84 -20.76
N LYS A 80 12.74 12.79 -21.21
CA LYS A 80 12.36 11.39 -20.97
C LYS A 80 12.39 11.04 -19.48
N ARG A 81 13.32 11.63 -18.71
CA ARG A 81 13.42 11.48 -17.26
C ARG A 81 12.37 12.31 -16.49
N ALA A 82 12.02 13.49 -17.01
CA ALA A 82 11.05 14.39 -16.38
C ALA A 82 9.59 14.02 -16.64
N ARG A 83 9.31 13.09 -17.58
CA ARG A 83 7.95 12.60 -17.83
C ARG A 83 7.53 11.63 -16.72
N PRO A 84 6.45 11.92 -15.95
CA PRO A 84 5.79 10.90 -15.16
C PRO A 84 5.31 9.80 -16.10
N ALA A 85 5.64 8.54 -15.80
CA ALA A 85 5.24 7.40 -16.62
C ALA A 85 3.73 7.17 -16.49
N LEU A 86 2.94 7.88 -17.30
CA LEU A 86 1.52 7.60 -17.46
C LEU A 86 1.35 6.32 -18.28
N GLY A 87 1.05 5.21 -17.60
CA GLY A 87 0.49 4.01 -18.25
C GLY A 87 1.43 2.81 -18.41
N ARG A 88 2.46 2.66 -17.58
CA ARG A 88 3.20 1.40 -17.46
C ARG A 88 3.39 1.09 -15.99
N ASP A 89 2.94 -0.09 -15.55
CA ASP A 89 3.24 -0.71 -14.25
C ASP A 89 4.76 -0.96 -14.14
N GLY A 90 5.54 0.11 -14.09
CA GLY A 90 6.96 0.09 -13.77
C GLY A 90 7.10 0.78 -12.43
N ASP A 91 7.51 0.00 -11.43
CA ASP A 91 7.89 0.48 -10.10
C ASP A 91 8.68 1.80 -10.22
N SER A 92 8.28 2.80 -9.44
CA SER A 92 9.01 4.06 -9.43
C SER A 92 10.45 3.83 -8.95
N ILE A 93 11.38 4.72 -9.29
CA ILE A 93 12.78 4.62 -8.81
C ILE A 93 12.82 4.56 -7.27
N VAL A 94 11.85 5.20 -6.61
CA VAL A 94 11.67 5.17 -5.15
C VAL A 94 11.24 3.78 -4.67
N ASP A 95 10.31 3.12 -5.35
CA ASP A 95 9.87 1.76 -5.02
C ASP A 95 11.00 0.73 -5.17
N LEU A 96 11.87 0.91 -6.17
CA LEU A 96 13.04 0.07 -6.38
C LEU A 96 14.11 0.27 -5.29
N GLU A 97 14.38 1.51 -4.89
CA GLU A 97 15.29 1.82 -3.77
C GLU A 97 14.76 1.21 -2.45
N HIS A 98 13.45 1.25 -2.21
CA HIS A 98 12.82 0.71 -1.01
C HIS A 98 12.83 -0.83 -1.00
N LYS A 99 12.57 -1.45 -2.15
CA LYS A 99 12.63 -2.91 -2.30
C LYS A 99 14.03 -3.45 -2.00
N GLU A 100 15.08 -2.83 -2.55
CA GLU A 100 16.47 -3.26 -2.31
C GLU A 100 16.88 -3.11 -0.83
N ALA A 101 16.42 -2.05 -0.17
CA ALA A 101 16.69 -1.83 1.25
C ALA A 101 15.95 -2.84 2.14
N PHE A 102 14.68 -3.12 1.83
CA PHE A 102 13.89 -4.13 2.52
C PHE A 102 14.51 -5.53 2.40
N GLU A 103 14.89 -5.95 1.19
CA GLU A 103 15.55 -7.24 0.94
C GLU A 103 16.86 -7.37 1.74
N ARG A 104 17.64 -6.28 1.87
CA ARG A 104 18.87 -6.29 2.68
C ARG A 104 18.59 -6.42 4.17
N TYR A 105 17.59 -5.74 4.71
CA TYR A 105 17.23 -5.88 6.11
C TYR A 105 16.76 -7.28 6.46
N VAL A 106 15.94 -7.89 5.60
CA VAL A 106 15.50 -9.29 5.78
C VAL A 106 16.71 -10.24 5.78
N ARG A 107 17.70 -10.00 4.90
CA ARG A 107 18.87 -10.89 4.74
C ARG A 107 19.94 -10.71 5.82
N SER A 108 20.24 -9.48 6.25
CA SER A 108 21.39 -9.19 7.12
C SER A 108 21.03 -8.49 8.43
N GLY A 109 19.77 -8.10 8.62
CA GLY A 109 19.34 -7.28 9.76
C GLY A 109 19.93 -5.86 9.77
N GLU A 110 20.54 -5.41 8.67
CA GLU A 110 21.16 -4.08 8.59
C GLU A 110 20.11 -2.97 8.48
N GLU A 111 19.81 -2.32 9.60
CA GLU A 111 18.85 -1.22 9.70
C GLU A 111 19.37 0.11 9.11
N GLN A 112 20.70 0.29 9.00
CA GLN A 112 21.31 1.58 8.66
C GLN A 112 20.90 2.13 7.28
N LYS A 113 20.76 1.26 6.27
CA LYS A 113 20.38 1.68 4.91
C LYS A 113 18.89 1.99 4.81
N LEU A 114 18.05 1.31 5.59
CA LEU A 114 16.63 1.65 5.73
C LEU A 114 16.44 3.02 6.40
N ARG A 115 17.17 3.30 7.50
CA ARG A 115 17.10 4.61 8.15
C ARG A 115 17.57 5.76 7.26
N ALA A 116 18.52 5.50 6.35
CA ALA A 116 19.00 6.51 5.42
C ALA A 116 17.92 6.92 4.40
N ILE A 117 17.10 5.96 3.96
CA ILE A 117 15.93 6.20 3.10
C ILE A 117 14.83 6.91 3.89
N GLU A 118 14.53 6.47 5.11
CA GLU A 118 13.58 7.13 6.02
C GLU A 118 13.92 8.60 6.26
N THR A 119 15.20 8.92 6.48
CA THR A 119 15.67 10.30 6.67
C THR A 119 15.51 11.15 5.40
N LYS A 120 15.67 10.54 4.22
CA LYS A 120 15.54 11.20 2.92
C LYS A 120 14.06 11.51 2.61
N ASP A 121 13.15 10.60 2.98
CA ASP A 121 11.70 10.78 2.81
C ASP A 121 11.08 11.72 3.87
N MET A 122 11.64 11.77 5.09
CA MET A 122 11.29 12.79 6.08
C MET A 122 11.55 14.22 5.56
N SER A 123 12.56 14.40 4.69
CA SER A 123 12.87 15.72 4.08
C SER A 123 11.87 16.14 2.99
N TYR A 124 11.08 15.22 2.44
CA TYR A 124 10.14 15.50 1.34
C TYR A 124 8.68 15.68 1.79
N GLY A 125 8.42 15.74 3.09
CA GLY A 125 7.13 16.18 3.65
C GLY A 125 6.15 15.06 4.01
N SER A 126 6.64 13.87 4.39
CA SER A 126 5.81 12.83 4.99
C SER A 126 5.98 12.77 6.51
N ASN A 127 4.88 12.47 7.22
CA ASN A 127 4.75 12.54 8.68
C ASN A 127 5.81 11.71 9.44
N ALA A 128 6.17 12.18 10.63
CA ALA A 128 7.21 11.66 11.53
C ALA A 128 6.94 10.29 12.18
N ASP A 129 5.96 9.53 11.67
CA ASP A 129 5.65 8.18 12.16
C ASP A 129 6.24 7.18 11.16
N GLY A 130 7.28 6.45 11.57
CA GLY A 130 8.10 5.53 10.77
C GLY A 130 7.32 4.34 10.16
N GLY A 131 6.46 4.63 9.19
CA GLY A 131 5.49 3.70 8.62
C GLY A 131 5.81 3.18 7.21
N TYR A 132 6.97 3.51 6.63
CA TYR A 132 7.32 3.12 5.26
C TYR A 132 8.35 1.99 5.18
N LEU A 133 8.35 1.07 6.14
CA LEU A 133 9.27 -0.09 6.14
C LEU A 133 8.95 -1.09 5.03
N VAL A 134 7.72 -1.06 4.51
CA VAL A 134 7.25 -1.96 3.45
C VAL A 134 6.82 -1.11 2.25
N PRO A 135 7.33 -1.38 1.04
CA PRO A 135 6.82 -0.77 -0.18
C PRO A 135 5.28 -0.89 -0.29
N GLN A 136 4.58 0.17 -0.70
CA GLN A 136 3.10 0.20 -0.72
C GLN A 136 2.47 -0.91 -1.59
N ASN A 137 3.17 -1.32 -2.65
CA ASN A 137 2.77 -2.45 -3.50
C ASN A 137 2.80 -3.79 -2.74
N VAL A 138 3.76 -3.99 -1.84
CA VAL A 138 3.87 -5.20 -1.00
C VAL A 138 2.80 -5.20 0.09
N GLU A 139 2.55 -4.08 0.77
CA GLU A 139 1.47 -3.96 1.76
C GLU A 139 0.10 -4.27 1.14
N ALA A 140 -0.17 -3.75 -0.06
CA ALA A 140 -1.41 -4.00 -0.80
C ALA A 140 -1.57 -5.48 -1.20
N GLU A 141 -0.49 -6.12 -1.66
CA GLU A 141 -0.49 -7.55 -2.01
C GLU A 141 -0.68 -8.44 -0.78
N ILE A 142 -0.02 -8.14 0.35
CA ILE A 142 -0.26 -8.83 1.63
C ILE A 142 -1.72 -8.68 2.05
N GLY A 143 -2.26 -7.46 2.01
CA GLY A 143 -3.66 -7.20 2.36
C GLY A 143 -4.65 -7.97 1.49
N ARG A 144 -4.35 -8.11 0.19
CA ARG A 144 -5.14 -8.91 -0.77
C ARG A 144 -5.07 -10.41 -0.44
N ARG A 145 -3.88 -10.96 -0.23
CA ARG A 145 -3.68 -12.38 0.11
C ARG A 145 -4.30 -12.72 1.46
N LEU A 146 -4.14 -11.85 2.44
CA LEU A 146 -4.74 -12.01 3.76
C LEU A 146 -6.28 -12.01 3.71
N ALA A 147 -6.89 -11.23 2.80
CA ALA A 147 -8.33 -11.24 2.58
C ALA A 147 -8.81 -12.53 1.89
N GLU A 148 -7.98 -13.18 1.07
CA GLU A 148 -8.28 -14.50 0.49
C GLU A 148 -8.17 -15.62 1.55
N ILE A 149 -7.27 -15.48 2.52
CA ILE A 149 -7.04 -16.50 3.58
C ILE A 149 -8.01 -16.32 4.76
N SER A 150 -8.36 -15.10 5.15
CA SER A 150 -9.21 -14.81 6.31
C SER A 150 -10.69 -14.64 5.93
N PRO A 151 -11.58 -15.59 6.28
CA PRO A 151 -13.00 -15.51 5.91
C PRO A 151 -13.74 -14.32 6.54
N ILE A 152 -13.24 -13.78 7.66
CA ILE A 152 -13.87 -12.62 8.31
C ILE A 152 -13.54 -11.32 7.59
N ARG A 153 -12.33 -11.17 7.02
CA ARG A 153 -11.95 -9.95 6.29
C ARG A 153 -12.76 -9.76 5.00
N SER A 154 -13.18 -10.86 4.34
CA SER A 154 -13.97 -10.78 3.11
C SER A 154 -15.40 -10.28 3.33
N ILE A 155 -15.95 -10.46 4.54
CA ILE A 155 -17.31 -10.01 4.92
C ILE A 155 -17.32 -8.71 5.75
N ALA A 156 -16.15 -8.28 6.25
CA ALA A 156 -16.01 -7.08 7.07
C ALA A 156 -15.51 -5.87 6.26
N SER A 157 -15.75 -4.66 6.76
CA SER A 157 -15.19 -3.44 6.17
C SER A 157 -13.76 -3.22 6.63
N VAL A 158 -12.80 -3.28 5.73
CA VAL A 158 -11.38 -2.97 6.00
C VAL A 158 -11.13 -1.49 5.75
N GLN A 159 -10.51 -0.80 6.72
CA GLN A 159 -10.13 0.61 6.60
C GLN A 159 -8.69 0.80 7.08
N GLN A 160 -7.91 1.55 6.32
CA GLN A 160 -6.56 1.94 6.71
C GLN A 160 -6.66 3.08 7.74
N VAL A 161 -5.90 2.95 8.83
CA VAL A 161 -5.89 3.93 9.93
C VAL A 161 -4.46 4.27 10.28
N SER A 162 -4.21 5.56 10.54
CA SER A 162 -2.88 6.07 10.91
C SER A 162 -2.72 6.32 12.42
N GLY A 163 -3.79 6.18 13.19
CA GLY A 163 -3.80 6.46 14.63
C GLY A 163 -4.07 5.22 15.49
N PRO A 164 -3.76 5.27 16.80
CA PRO A 164 -3.89 4.13 17.71
C PRO A 164 -5.36 3.73 18.01
N VAL A 165 -6.32 4.60 17.69
CA VAL A 165 -7.75 4.35 17.91
C VAL A 165 -8.55 4.90 16.74
N LEU A 166 -9.31 4.02 16.08
CA LEU A 166 -10.33 4.44 15.13
C LEU A 166 -11.60 4.84 15.88
N ARG A 167 -12.03 6.09 15.69
CA ARG A 167 -13.27 6.62 16.29
C ARG A 167 -14.32 6.80 15.21
N LYS A 168 -15.46 6.12 15.34
CA LYS A 168 -16.58 6.24 14.41
C LYS A 168 -17.79 6.86 15.13
N PRO A 169 -18.26 8.05 14.74
CA PRO A 169 -19.50 8.58 15.28
C PRO A 169 -20.66 7.69 14.85
N PHE A 170 -21.56 7.39 15.79
CA PHE A 170 -22.73 6.58 15.55
C PHE A 170 -23.96 7.24 16.17
N THR A 171 -25.08 7.16 15.47
CA THR A 171 -26.36 7.69 15.96
C THR A 171 -27.15 6.54 16.58
N VAL A 172 -27.28 6.51 17.91
CA VAL A 172 -27.93 5.40 18.64
C VAL A 172 -29.41 5.29 18.26
N THR A 173 -30.06 6.45 18.12
CA THR A 173 -31.44 6.58 17.69
C THR A 173 -31.52 7.41 16.41
N GLY A 174 -32.17 6.85 15.39
CA GLY A 174 -32.48 7.59 14.16
C GLY A 174 -33.52 8.68 14.42
N PRO A 175 -33.63 9.68 13.54
CA PRO A 175 -34.66 10.70 13.66
C PRO A 175 -36.05 10.05 13.55
N VAL A 176 -36.90 10.28 14.56
CA VAL A 176 -38.28 9.78 14.57
C VAL A 176 -39.14 10.69 13.70
N ALA A 177 -39.65 10.17 12.59
CA ALA A 177 -40.61 10.87 11.74
C ALA A 177 -42.03 10.42 12.11
N ASN A 178 -42.90 11.39 12.45
CA ASN A 178 -44.30 11.13 12.77
C ASN A 178 -45.22 11.77 11.72
N TRP A 179 -46.28 11.07 11.35
CA TRP A 179 -47.37 11.64 10.56
C TRP A 179 -48.21 12.56 11.44
N ALA A 180 -48.50 13.77 10.98
CA ALA A 180 -49.37 14.73 11.68
C ALA A 180 -50.61 15.02 10.85
N ALA A 181 -51.80 14.96 11.47
CA ALA A 181 -53.04 15.42 10.86
C ALA A 181 -53.08 16.96 10.77
N GLU A 182 -53.85 17.51 9.83
CA GLU A 182 -53.85 18.95 9.49
C GLU A 182 -54.14 19.87 10.69
N THR A 183 -54.97 19.42 11.62
CA THR A 183 -55.38 20.18 12.83
C THR A 183 -54.72 19.71 14.12
N ALA A 184 -53.84 18.72 14.09
CA ALA A 184 -53.18 18.20 15.29
C ALA A 184 -51.92 18.98 15.63
N SER A 185 -51.67 19.18 16.93
CA SER A 185 -50.42 19.78 17.43
C SER A 185 -49.24 18.89 17.06
N ARG A 186 -48.24 19.47 16.37
CA ARG A 186 -46.98 18.79 16.05
C ARG A 186 -46.12 18.72 17.31
N THR A 187 -46.07 17.57 17.96
CA THR A 187 -45.15 17.32 19.08
C THR A 187 -43.72 17.27 18.58
N LYS A 188 -42.80 17.92 19.31
CA LYS A 188 -41.37 17.89 19.01
C LYS A 188 -40.87 16.45 19.05
N THR A 189 -40.22 16.00 17.98
CA THR A 189 -39.57 14.69 17.89
C THR A 189 -38.28 14.71 18.69
N ASP A 190 -37.92 13.57 19.28
CA ASP A 190 -36.66 13.46 20.02
C ASP A 190 -35.46 13.74 19.12
N SER A 191 -34.47 14.45 19.66
CA SER A 191 -33.21 14.71 18.98
C SER A 191 -32.37 13.43 18.91
N PRO A 192 -31.63 13.19 17.81
CA PRO A 192 -30.75 12.03 17.71
C PRO A 192 -29.65 12.09 18.78
N VAL A 193 -29.48 10.99 19.52
CA VAL A 193 -28.36 10.83 20.46
C VAL A 193 -27.16 10.32 19.69
N LEU A 194 -26.06 11.07 19.74
CA LEU A 194 -24.78 10.68 19.14
C LEU A 194 -23.93 9.97 20.19
N ASP A 195 -23.34 8.87 19.78
CA ASP A 195 -22.36 8.09 20.54
C ASP A 195 -21.10 7.89 19.67
N GLN A 196 -19.99 7.49 20.28
CA GLN A 196 -18.71 7.29 19.59
C GLN A 196 -18.22 5.87 19.82
N LEU A 197 -18.22 5.07 18.75
CA LEU A 197 -17.57 3.76 18.74
C LEU A 197 -16.05 3.95 18.68
N GLN A 198 -15.33 3.24 19.54
CA GLN A 198 -13.87 3.28 19.60
C GLN A 198 -13.30 1.89 19.33
N PHE A 199 -12.35 1.81 18.41
CA PHE A 199 -11.65 0.58 18.04
C PHE A 199 -10.15 0.81 18.21
N PRO A 200 -9.55 0.36 19.33
CA PRO A 200 -8.11 0.40 19.52
C PRO A 200 -7.40 -0.50 18.50
N THR A 201 -6.29 -0.03 17.94
CA THR A 201 -5.41 -0.86 17.10
C THR A 201 -4.48 -1.69 17.98
N ALA A 202 -4.13 -2.89 17.52
CA ALA A 202 -3.19 -3.78 18.19
C ALA A 202 -2.16 -4.27 17.18
N GLU A 203 -0.93 -4.49 17.64
CA GLU A 203 0.17 -4.96 16.79
C GLU A 203 0.26 -6.49 16.82
N LEU A 204 0.44 -7.09 15.64
CA LEU A 204 0.71 -8.52 15.48
C LEU A 204 2.10 -8.69 14.87
N TYR A 205 2.94 -9.51 15.49
CA TYR A 205 4.32 -9.72 15.05
C TYR A 205 4.65 -11.22 14.94
N ALA A 206 5.59 -11.54 14.04
CA ALA A 206 6.23 -12.85 13.91
C ALA A 206 7.72 -12.66 13.66
N MET A 207 8.55 -13.54 14.25
CA MET A 207 10.00 -13.55 14.07
C MET A 207 10.42 -14.93 13.56
N PRO A 208 10.31 -15.22 12.25
CA PRO A 208 10.80 -16.48 11.69
C PRO A 208 12.34 -16.47 11.68
N ALA A 209 12.95 -17.57 12.13
CA ALA A 209 14.40 -17.75 12.08
C ALA A 209 14.75 -18.86 11.08
N ALA A 210 15.55 -18.54 10.07
CA ALA A 210 16.12 -19.51 9.12
C ALA A 210 17.60 -19.75 9.43
N THR A 211 18.07 -20.98 9.25
CA THR A 211 19.49 -21.32 9.44
C THR A 211 20.30 -20.93 8.19
N PRO A 212 21.59 -20.54 8.31
CA PRO A 212 22.43 -20.19 7.16
C PRO A 212 22.51 -21.31 6.11
N SER A 213 22.57 -22.57 6.56
CA SER A 213 22.57 -23.74 5.67
C SER A 213 21.29 -23.93 4.86
N LEU A 214 20.15 -23.43 5.36
CA LEU A 214 18.87 -23.47 4.66
C LEU A 214 18.74 -22.34 3.64
N LEU A 215 19.40 -21.19 3.89
CA LEU A 215 19.47 -20.05 2.96
C LEU A 215 20.38 -20.32 1.75
N GLU A 216 21.38 -21.18 1.92
CA GLU A 216 22.31 -21.57 0.85
C GLU A 216 21.75 -22.62 -0.12
N ASP A 217 20.62 -23.28 0.22
CA ASP A 217 19.98 -24.29 -0.62
C ASP A 217 19.03 -23.63 -1.65
N ALA A 218 19.61 -23.22 -2.78
CA ALA A 218 19.00 -22.40 -3.83
C ALA A 218 17.88 -23.10 -4.67
N VAL A 219 17.42 -24.29 -4.27
CA VAL A 219 16.39 -25.03 -5.02
C VAL A 219 14.97 -24.55 -4.70
N VAL A 220 14.78 -23.86 -3.58
CA VAL A 220 13.47 -23.34 -3.12
C VAL A 220 13.58 -21.84 -2.89
N ASP A 221 12.61 -21.06 -3.40
CA ASP A 221 12.46 -19.64 -3.10
C ASP A 221 12.05 -19.49 -1.61
N LEU A 222 13.06 -19.45 -0.75
CA LEU A 222 12.90 -19.45 0.71
C LEU A 222 12.20 -18.17 1.19
N ASP A 223 12.43 -17.05 0.50
CA ASP A 223 11.86 -15.76 0.82
C ASP A 223 10.34 -15.80 0.60
N GLN A 224 9.90 -16.28 -0.58
CA GLN A 224 8.48 -16.44 -0.87
C GLN A 224 7.81 -17.43 0.08
N TRP A 225 8.50 -18.52 0.44
CA TRP A 225 7.98 -19.50 1.39
C TRP A 225 7.81 -18.92 2.80
N ILE A 226 8.82 -18.26 3.35
CA ILE A 226 8.74 -17.62 4.68
C ILE A 226 7.62 -16.57 4.72
N VAL A 227 7.51 -15.74 3.66
CA VAL A 227 6.43 -14.75 3.56
C VAL A 227 5.07 -15.42 3.59
N SER A 228 4.84 -16.46 2.78
CA SER A 228 3.56 -17.18 2.76
C SER A 228 3.18 -17.80 4.11
N GLU A 229 4.19 -18.25 4.87
CA GLU A 229 3.95 -18.90 6.15
C GLU A 229 3.67 -17.90 7.28
N VAL A 230 4.34 -16.75 7.25
CA VAL A 230 4.00 -15.62 8.12
C VAL A 230 2.62 -15.06 7.79
N GLU A 231 2.29 -14.88 6.51
CA GLU A 231 0.96 -14.44 6.06
C GLU A 231 -0.15 -15.37 6.56
N THR A 232 0.05 -16.69 6.43
CA THR A 232 -0.90 -17.70 6.91
C THR A 232 -1.06 -17.64 8.43
N ALA A 233 0.06 -17.59 9.17
CA ALA A 233 0.03 -17.50 10.62
C ALA A 233 -0.67 -16.22 11.10
N PHE A 234 -0.46 -15.09 10.43
CA PHE A 234 -1.14 -13.83 10.72
C PHE A 234 -2.63 -13.92 10.43
N ALA A 235 -3.02 -14.50 9.30
CA ALA A 235 -4.43 -14.69 8.95
C ALA A 235 -5.18 -15.51 9.99
N GLU A 236 -4.57 -16.60 10.47
CA GLU A 236 -5.15 -17.48 11.48
C GLU A 236 -5.31 -16.78 12.83
N LYS A 237 -4.25 -16.08 13.28
CA LYS A 237 -4.27 -15.36 14.56
C LYS A 237 -5.25 -14.20 14.55
N GLU A 238 -5.23 -13.41 13.48
CA GLU A 238 -6.16 -12.30 13.30
C GLU A 238 -7.60 -12.79 13.19
N GLY A 239 -7.87 -13.81 12.36
CA GLY A 239 -9.19 -14.40 12.20
C GLY A 239 -9.77 -14.94 13.51
N ALA A 240 -8.95 -15.61 14.33
CA ALA A 240 -9.36 -16.05 15.66
C ALA A 240 -9.66 -14.87 16.60
N ALA A 241 -8.86 -13.81 16.55
CA ALA A 241 -9.06 -12.61 17.36
C ALA A 241 -10.33 -11.84 16.97
N PHE A 242 -10.71 -11.78 15.69
CA PHE A 242 -11.96 -11.14 15.27
C PHE A 242 -13.22 -11.87 15.77
N ILE A 243 -13.12 -13.16 16.08
CA ILE A 243 -14.25 -13.94 16.63
C ILE A 243 -14.25 -13.89 18.16
N ASN A 244 -13.14 -14.29 18.80
CA ASN A 244 -13.05 -14.53 20.25
C ASN A 244 -12.09 -13.60 21.00
N GLY A 245 -11.57 -12.56 20.35
CA GLY A 245 -10.59 -11.66 20.96
C GLY A 245 -11.14 -10.89 22.15
N THR A 246 -10.33 -10.73 23.18
CA THR A 246 -10.73 -10.12 24.46
C THR A 246 -10.71 -8.60 24.47
N GLY A 247 -10.09 -7.95 23.46
CA GLY A 247 -9.93 -6.49 23.42
C GLY A 247 -8.75 -5.94 24.24
N SER A 248 -7.95 -6.78 24.91
CA SER A 248 -6.76 -6.38 25.65
C SER A 248 -5.50 -6.83 24.89
N ASN A 249 -4.74 -5.87 24.35
CA ASN A 249 -3.58 -6.11 23.46
C ASN A 249 -3.88 -6.98 22.23
N GLN A 250 -5.16 -7.11 21.88
CA GLN A 250 -5.66 -7.79 20.69
C GLN A 250 -7.03 -7.21 20.33
N PRO A 251 -7.50 -7.35 19.07
CA PRO A 251 -8.84 -6.93 18.68
C PRO A 251 -9.92 -7.52 19.59
N LYS A 252 -11.00 -6.78 19.83
CA LYS A 252 -12.19 -7.31 20.50
C LYS A 252 -13.04 -8.06 19.48
N GLY A 253 -13.21 -9.36 19.68
CA GLY A 253 -14.00 -10.21 18.79
C GLY A 253 -15.49 -9.99 18.99
N PHE A 254 -16.30 -10.26 17.96
CA PHE A 254 -17.74 -10.01 18.04
C PHE A 254 -18.43 -10.90 19.08
N LEU A 255 -17.90 -12.07 19.44
CA LEU A 255 -18.50 -12.90 20.51
C LEU A 255 -18.20 -12.40 21.92
N ALA A 256 -17.21 -11.51 22.09
CA ALA A 256 -16.80 -10.98 23.39
C ALA A 256 -17.59 -9.72 23.82
N TYR A 257 -18.56 -9.29 23.03
CA TYR A 257 -19.51 -8.26 23.44
C TYR A 257 -20.60 -8.86 24.33
N ASP A 258 -21.18 -8.05 25.21
CA ASP A 258 -22.25 -8.49 26.09
C ASP A 258 -23.45 -8.94 25.26
N GLN A 259 -24.02 -10.09 25.62
CA GLN A 259 -25.09 -10.74 24.87
C GLN A 259 -26.38 -10.72 25.68
N GLU A 260 -27.46 -10.33 25.04
CA GLU A 260 -28.81 -10.23 25.62
C GLU A 260 -29.82 -10.81 24.62
N ALA A 261 -30.99 -11.26 25.09
CA ALA A 261 -32.02 -11.76 24.18
C ALA A 261 -32.44 -10.65 23.20
N ASP A 262 -32.59 -10.97 21.91
CA ASP A 262 -32.81 -9.93 20.87
C ASP A 262 -34.05 -9.04 21.14
N ALA A 263 -35.07 -9.57 21.83
CA ALA A 263 -36.26 -8.83 22.19
C ALA A 263 -36.04 -7.77 23.29
N SER A 264 -35.05 -7.94 24.16
CA SER A 264 -34.74 -7.03 25.29
C SER A 264 -33.43 -6.26 25.12
N ARG A 265 -32.64 -6.56 24.08
CA ARG A 265 -31.30 -5.98 23.91
C ARG A 265 -31.29 -4.46 23.87
N SER A 266 -30.28 -3.89 24.52
CA SER A 266 -29.98 -2.46 24.49
C SER A 266 -28.87 -2.14 23.49
N TRP A 267 -28.67 -0.85 23.22
CA TRP A 267 -27.50 -0.40 22.45
C TRP A 267 -26.22 -0.77 23.20
N GLY A 268 -25.26 -1.37 22.48
CA GLY A 268 -24.00 -1.87 23.05
C GLY A 268 -23.96 -3.40 23.24
N GLU A 269 -25.11 -4.07 23.17
CA GLU A 269 -25.25 -5.51 23.33
C GLU A 269 -25.54 -6.22 21.99
N ILE A 270 -25.14 -7.48 21.90
CA ILE A 270 -25.45 -8.36 20.77
C ILE A 270 -26.67 -9.22 21.12
N GLY A 271 -27.66 -9.21 20.23
CA GLY A 271 -28.86 -10.02 20.36
C GLY A 271 -28.59 -11.49 20.06
N TYR A 272 -29.08 -12.40 20.90
CA TYR A 272 -29.14 -13.84 20.59
C TYR A 272 -30.58 -14.35 20.59
N VAL A 273 -30.76 -15.53 19.97
CA VAL A 273 -32.02 -16.28 19.95
C VAL A 273 -31.77 -17.66 20.54
N ASP A 274 -32.50 -18.02 21.60
CA ASP A 274 -32.37 -19.32 22.24
C ASP A 274 -32.92 -20.46 21.39
N THR A 275 -32.12 -21.53 21.28
CA THR A 275 -32.56 -22.82 20.73
C THR A 275 -33.59 -23.48 21.65
N GLY A 276 -33.56 -23.18 22.96
CA GLY A 276 -34.47 -23.72 23.97
C GLY A 276 -34.15 -25.17 24.39
N VAL A 277 -33.07 -25.74 23.86
CA VAL A 277 -32.54 -27.07 24.22
C VAL A 277 -31.04 -26.95 24.41
N ASP A 278 -30.51 -27.60 25.45
CA ASP A 278 -29.09 -27.56 25.74
C ASP A 278 -28.28 -28.34 24.69
N ILE A 279 -27.18 -27.74 24.22
CA ILE A 279 -26.17 -28.35 23.32
C ILE A 279 -26.69 -28.78 21.92
N ALA A 280 -28.00 -28.65 21.61
CA ALA A 280 -28.58 -29.13 20.36
C ALA A 280 -29.74 -28.26 19.83
N PHE A 281 -30.16 -28.55 18.59
CA PHE A 281 -31.41 -28.03 18.04
C PHE A 281 -32.63 -28.78 18.60
N PRO A 282 -33.81 -28.15 18.63
CA PRO A 282 -35.06 -28.83 18.97
C PRO A 282 -35.32 -30.09 18.14
N THR A 283 -35.86 -31.13 18.77
CA THR A 283 -36.21 -32.39 18.08
C THR A 283 -37.32 -32.22 17.05
N THR A 284 -38.21 -31.25 17.26
CA THR A 284 -39.29 -30.87 16.34
C THR A 284 -38.92 -29.58 15.63
N SER A 285 -38.93 -29.60 14.30
CA SER A 285 -38.61 -28.44 13.45
C SER A 285 -37.30 -27.72 13.81
N PRO A 286 -36.13 -28.40 13.77
CA PRO A 286 -34.84 -27.79 14.12
C PRO A 286 -34.47 -26.57 13.27
N SER A 287 -34.97 -26.50 12.03
CA SER A 287 -34.73 -25.40 11.09
C SER A 287 -35.38 -24.07 11.50
N ASP A 288 -36.46 -24.11 12.29
CA ASP A 288 -37.26 -22.92 12.59
C ASP A 288 -36.41 -21.91 13.39
N LYS A 289 -35.49 -22.40 14.23
CA LYS A 289 -34.56 -21.55 14.99
C LYS A 289 -33.60 -20.75 14.11
N LEU A 290 -33.18 -21.32 12.98
CA LEU A 290 -32.36 -20.60 12.00
C LEU A 290 -33.18 -19.53 11.29
N LEU A 291 -34.46 -19.82 11.02
CA LEU A 291 -35.37 -18.86 10.42
C LEU A 291 -35.67 -17.69 11.36
N ASP A 292 -35.95 -17.99 12.63
CA ASP A 292 -36.16 -17.00 13.69
C ASP A 292 -34.95 -16.05 13.80
N LEU A 293 -33.72 -16.59 13.72
CA LEU A 293 -32.50 -15.80 13.72
C LEU A 293 -32.33 -14.93 12.45
N ILE A 294 -32.79 -15.37 11.29
CA ILE A 294 -32.80 -14.51 10.07
C ILE A 294 -33.77 -13.34 10.24
N TYR A 295 -34.94 -13.60 10.84
CA TYR A 295 -36.00 -12.60 10.98
C TYR A 295 -35.83 -11.67 12.18
N SER A 296 -35.03 -12.04 13.18
CA SER A 296 -34.62 -11.14 14.27
C SER A 296 -33.77 -9.97 13.73
N LEU A 297 -32.98 -10.21 12.68
CA LEU A 297 -32.22 -9.16 12.02
C LEU A 297 -33.16 -8.16 11.32
N LYS A 298 -32.95 -6.86 11.55
CA LYS A 298 -33.70 -5.78 10.87
C LYS A 298 -33.52 -5.89 9.36
N ALA A 299 -34.60 -5.66 8.60
CA ALA A 299 -34.64 -5.89 7.15
C ALA A 299 -33.48 -5.24 6.37
N GLY A 300 -33.08 -4.01 6.74
CA GLY A 300 -31.98 -3.30 6.09
C GLY A 300 -30.61 -3.99 6.20
N TYR A 301 -30.39 -4.83 7.20
CA TYR A 301 -29.14 -5.57 7.38
C TYR A 301 -29.15 -6.98 6.76
N ARG A 302 -30.31 -7.49 6.31
CA ARG A 302 -30.41 -8.87 5.79
C ARG A 302 -29.81 -9.06 4.41
N GLN A 303 -29.82 -8.03 3.56
CA GLN A 303 -29.53 -8.17 2.13
C GLN A 303 -28.11 -8.65 1.82
N ASN A 304 -27.15 -8.42 2.72
CA ASN A 304 -25.75 -8.85 2.61
C ASN A 304 -25.26 -9.57 3.88
N ALA A 305 -26.16 -10.18 4.65
CA ALA A 305 -25.79 -10.93 5.84
C ALA A 305 -25.19 -12.30 5.48
N HIS A 306 -24.18 -12.73 6.23
CA HIS A 306 -23.50 -14.01 6.03
C HIS A 306 -23.57 -14.84 7.30
N TRP A 307 -23.74 -16.16 7.16
CA TRP A 307 -23.61 -17.11 8.27
C TRP A 307 -22.14 -17.37 8.56
N VAL A 308 -21.77 -17.35 9.84
CA VAL A 308 -20.43 -17.70 10.31
C VAL A 308 -20.56 -18.87 11.27
N MET A 309 -20.08 -20.05 10.85
CA MET A 309 -20.14 -21.29 11.62
C MET A 309 -18.80 -22.03 11.50
N ASN A 310 -18.45 -22.82 12.52
CA ASN A 310 -17.30 -23.71 12.38
C ASN A 310 -17.71 -24.98 11.60
N ARG A 311 -16.73 -25.70 11.04
CA ARG A 311 -17.00 -26.91 10.21
C ARG A 311 -17.72 -28.05 10.93
N LYS A 312 -17.67 -28.10 12.26
CA LYS A 312 -18.26 -29.16 13.08
C LYS A 312 -19.74 -28.88 13.45
N THR A 313 -20.16 -27.62 13.32
CA THR A 313 -21.55 -27.20 13.56
C THR A 313 -22.40 -27.54 12.35
#